data_AF-A0A8S3I5Z3-F1
#
_entry.id   AF-A0A8S3I5Z3-F1
#
_cell.length_a   1.000
_cell.length_b   1.000
_cell.length_c   1.000
_cell.angle_alpha   90.00
_cell.angle_beta   90.00
_cell.angle_gamma   90.00
#
_symmetry.space_group_name_H-M   'P 1'
#
loop_
_entity.id
_entity.type
_entity.pdbx_description
1 polymer ?
#
loop_
_entity_poly.entity_id
_entity_poly.type
_entity_poly.pdbx_seq_one_letter_code
_entity_poly.pdbx_strand_id
1 'polypeptide(L)'
;MVSKLVDNLNAEIVLGTVQNIREAAEWLSYTYLYVRMIKEPQLYGVSNESLLVDKYLFQRRLDLIHSAAIQLDKCHLIRYDRKTGNFQGTEHGRIASHYYCTHETIAMYNQLLKPTLSEIDLFRIFSLSSEFRHITVREEEKIELQKLLERVPIPVKESIDEPSAKINVLLQAYISQLKLDGFALMADMVYVTQSAGRLMRAIYEMVLQRGWAQLVEKTLGLSKMIDKRM
;
A
#
# COMPACT_ATOMS: atom_id res chain seq x y z
N MET A 1 4.14 -14.52 -2.76
CA MET A 1 3.96 -14.73 -1.30
C MET A 1 5.09 -14.09 -0.51
N VAL A 2 6.38 -14.33 -0.83
CA VAL A 2 7.50 -13.62 -0.17
C VAL A 2 7.37 -12.08 -0.28
N SER A 3 6.99 -11.59 -1.46
CA SER A 3 6.76 -10.15 -1.71
C SER A 3 5.64 -9.51 -0.88
N LYS A 4 4.75 -10.31 -0.28
CA LYS A 4 3.63 -9.85 0.56
C LYS A 4 3.77 -10.29 2.01
N LEU A 5 4.91 -10.89 2.38
CA LEU A 5 5.17 -11.35 3.74
C LEU A 5 5.07 -10.20 4.75
N VAL A 6 5.57 -9.02 4.38
CA VAL A 6 5.59 -7.82 5.21
C VAL A 6 4.17 -7.37 5.55
N ASP A 7 3.32 -7.21 4.54
CA ASP A 7 1.92 -6.78 4.72
C ASP A 7 1.11 -7.83 5.50
N ASN A 8 1.32 -9.13 5.19
CA ASN A 8 0.63 -10.22 5.87
C ASN A 8 1.05 -10.36 7.34
N LEU A 9 2.35 -10.20 7.64
CA LEU A 9 2.85 -10.21 9.02
C LEU A 9 2.23 -9.06 9.83
N ASN A 10 2.13 -7.87 9.25
CA ASN A 10 1.44 -6.75 9.90
C ASN A 10 -0.02 -7.09 10.23
N ALA A 11 -0.74 -7.75 9.32
CA ALA A 11 -2.13 -8.14 9.57
C ALA A 11 -2.26 -9.10 10.76
N GLU A 12 -1.39 -10.11 10.89
CA GLU A 12 -1.41 -11.02 12.04
C GLU A 12 -1.05 -10.34 13.36
N ILE A 13 -0.12 -9.38 13.32
CA ILE A 13 0.24 -8.57 14.50
C ILE A 13 -0.95 -7.69 14.92
N VAL A 14 -1.67 -7.09 13.97
CA VAL A 14 -2.86 -6.27 14.23
C VAL A 14 -4.01 -7.11 14.77
N LEU A 15 -4.20 -8.34 14.28
CA LEU A 15 -5.20 -9.28 14.80
C LEU A 15 -4.84 -9.80 16.20
N GLY A 16 -3.57 -9.69 16.61
CA GLY A 16 -3.08 -10.21 17.89
C GLY A 16 -2.78 -11.71 17.87
N THR A 17 -2.85 -12.36 16.70
CA THR A 17 -2.48 -13.77 16.51
C THR A 17 -0.98 -13.99 16.75
N VAL A 18 -0.17 -12.98 16.45
CA VAL A 18 1.29 -13.02 16.51
C VAL A 18 1.80 -11.83 17.32
N GLN A 19 2.48 -12.10 18.43
CA GLN A 19 2.99 -11.07 19.35
C GLN A 19 4.52 -11.01 19.38
N ASN A 20 5.20 -12.04 18.88
CA ASN A 20 6.65 -12.08 18.85
C ASN A 20 7.19 -12.88 17.65
N ILE A 21 8.51 -12.78 17.44
CA ILE A 21 9.19 -13.39 16.29
C ILE A 21 9.04 -14.92 16.24
N ARG A 22 8.94 -15.60 17.38
CA ARG A 22 8.79 -17.06 17.43
C ARG A 22 7.41 -17.48 16.98
N GLU A 23 6.36 -16.84 17.50
CA GLU A 23 4.97 -17.04 17.05
C GLU A 23 4.82 -16.71 15.56
N ALA A 24 5.48 -15.66 15.08
CA ALA A 24 5.48 -15.33 13.64
C ALA A 24 6.15 -16.41 12.79
N ALA A 25 7.25 -17.01 13.27
CA ALA A 25 7.91 -18.12 12.59
C ALA A 25 7.04 -19.38 12.62
N GLU A 26 6.29 -19.62 13.70
CA GLU A 26 5.28 -20.69 13.76
C GLU A 26 4.14 -20.43 12.79
N TRP A 27 3.59 -19.20 12.75
CA TRP A 27 2.58 -18.79 11.77
C TRP A 27 3.03 -19.06 10.33
N LEU A 28 4.28 -18.71 10.01
CA LEU A 28 4.85 -18.93 8.68
C LEU A 28 4.92 -20.43 8.32
N SER A 29 4.97 -21.33 9.30
CA SER A 29 4.95 -22.78 9.07
C SER A 29 3.60 -23.32 8.57
N TYR A 30 2.50 -22.59 8.79
CA TYR A 30 1.18 -22.96 8.26
C TYR A 30 0.97 -22.51 6.81
N THR A 31 1.92 -21.79 6.22
CA THR A 31 1.77 -21.22 4.88
C THR A 31 2.18 -22.20 3.78
N TYR A 32 1.61 -22.00 2.59
CA TYR A 32 2.05 -22.72 1.40
C TYR A 32 3.54 -22.46 1.06
N LEU A 33 4.05 -21.26 1.37
CA LEU A 33 5.46 -20.92 1.18
C LEU A 33 6.36 -21.87 1.96
N TYR A 34 6.05 -22.17 3.22
CA TYR A 34 6.81 -23.14 4.01
C TYR A 34 6.82 -24.53 3.39
N VAL A 35 5.66 -25.05 2.99
CA VAL A 35 5.54 -26.36 2.33
C VAL A 35 6.42 -26.41 1.06
N ARG A 36 6.47 -25.32 0.29
CA ARG A 36 7.30 -25.23 -0.92
C ARG A 36 8.79 -25.12 -0.61
N MET A 37 9.20 -24.38 0.42
CA MET A 37 10.60 -24.28 0.84
C MET A 37 11.16 -25.62 1.31
N ILE A 38 10.34 -26.48 1.91
CA ILE A 38 10.75 -27.84 2.31
C ILE A 38 10.82 -28.78 1.09
N LYS A 39 9.81 -28.74 0.21
CA LYS A 39 9.74 -29.65 -0.94
C LYS A 39 10.75 -29.33 -2.05
N GLU A 40 11.02 -28.05 -2.27
CA GLU A 40 11.86 -27.58 -3.37
C GLU A 40 12.76 -26.41 -2.89
N PRO A 41 13.73 -26.67 -2.00
CA PRO A 41 14.48 -25.64 -1.28
C PRO A 41 15.31 -24.72 -2.18
N GLN A 42 15.91 -25.26 -3.24
CA GLN A 42 16.82 -24.50 -4.12
C GLN A 42 16.11 -23.36 -4.83
N LEU A 43 14.85 -23.55 -5.26
CA LEU A 43 14.05 -22.49 -5.88
C LEU A 43 13.74 -21.32 -4.94
N TYR A 44 13.84 -21.52 -3.62
CA TYR A 44 13.57 -20.50 -2.60
C TYR A 44 14.85 -20.00 -1.93
N GLY A 45 16.01 -20.26 -2.55
CA GLY A 45 17.31 -19.81 -2.06
C GLY A 45 17.73 -20.49 -0.75
N VAL A 46 17.26 -21.71 -0.51
CA VAL A 46 17.68 -22.55 0.62
C VAL A 46 18.60 -23.64 0.07
N SER A 47 19.83 -23.72 0.59
CA SER A 47 20.77 -24.77 0.18
C SER A 47 20.39 -26.12 0.79
N ASN A 48 20.69 -27.22 0.10
CA ASN A 48 20.45 -28.57 0.63
C ASN A 48 21.26 -28.83 1.92
N GLU A 49 22.44 -28.22 2.04
CA GLU A 49 23.24 -28.26 3.27
C GLU A 49 22.52 -27.58 4.44
N SER A 50 21.82 -26.47 4.19
CA SER A 50 21.03 -25.79 5.22
C SER A 50 19.90 -26.68 5.75
N LEU A 51 19.31 -27.53 4.91
CA LEU A 51 18.29 -28.50 5.34
C LEU A 51 18.84 -29.66 6.17
N LEU A 52 20.12 -30.00 6.02
CA LEU A 52 20.75 -31.01 6.88
C LEU A 52 20.88 -30.50 8.32
N VAL A 53 21.14 -29.20 8.49
CA VAL A 53 21.31 -28.53 9.78
C VAL A 53 19.97 -28.09 10.37
N ASP A 54 19.08 -27.54 9.55
CA ASP A 54 17.77 -27.02 9.92
C ASP A 54 16.68 -27.69 9.07
N LYS A 55 16.42 -28.97 9.37
CA LYS A 55 15.46 -29.82 8.65
C LYS A 55 14.08 -29.19 8.52
N TYR A 56 13.67 -28.42 9.53
CA TYR A 56 12.37 -27.77 9.56
C TYR A 56 12.43 -26.31 9.16
N LEU A 57 13.57 -25.77 8.72
CA LEU A 57 13.73 -24.37 8.30
C LEU A 57 13.29 -23.35 9.37
N PHE A 58 13.42 -23.67 10.66
CA PHE A 58 13.02 -22.77 11.74
C PHE A 58 13.86 -21.49 11.75
N GLN A 59 15.19 -21.61 11.63
CA GLN A 59 16.09 -20.46 11.58
C GLN A 59 15.82 -19.62 10.32
N ARG A 60 15.62 -20.28 9.18
CA ARG A 60 15.26 -19.58 7.94
C ARG A 60 13.96 -18.80 8.07
N ARG A 61 12.95 -19.35 8.74
CA ARG A 61 11.69 -18.64 9.02
C ARG A 61 11.91 -17.44 9.95
N LEU A 62 12.71 -17.61 11.00
CA LEU A 62 13.10 -16.48 11.87
C LEU A 62 13.78 -15.36 11.05
N ASP A 63 14.71 -15.68 10.16
CA ASP A 63 15.41 -14.67 9.34
C ASP A 63 14.45 -13.91 8.41
N LEU A 64 13.50 -14.61 7.79
CA LEU A 64 12.47 -14.02 6.93
C LEU A 64 11.55 -13.08 7.72
N ILE A 65 11.05 -13.54 8.87
CA ILE A 65 10.22 -12.72 9.76
C ILE A 65 11.02 -11.53 10.29
N HIS A 66 12.27 -11.73 10.70
CA HIS A 66 13.14 -10.67 11.20
C HIS A 66 13.30 -9.55 10.17
N SER A 67 13.56 -9.94 8.92
CA SER A 67 13.69 -9.00 7.80
C SER A 67 12.39 -8.24 7.55
N ALA A 68 11.24 -8.93 7.58
CA ALA A 68 9.93 -8.30 7.42
C ALA A 68 9.59 -7.35 8.58
N ALA A 69 9.87 -7.75 9.82
CA ALA A 69 9.64 -6.95 11.02
C ALA A 69 10.48 -5.66 11.01
N ILE A 70 11.75 -5.73 10.57
CA ILE A 70 12.59 -4.53 10.38
C ILE A 70 11.96 -3.56 9.36
N GLN A 71 11.39 -4.07 8.27
CA GLN A 71 10.72 -3.21 7.28
C GLN A 71 9.47 -2.56 7.86
N LEU A 72 8.63 -3.31 8.58
CA LEU A 72 7.44 -2.77 9.25
C LEU A 72 7.79 -1.71 10.30
N ASP A 73 8.84 -1.94 11.09
CA ASP A 73 9.33 -1.01 12.11
C ASP A 73 9.87 0.28 11.47
N LYS A 74 10.66 0.16 10.39
CA LYS A 74 11.14 1.30 9.59
C LYS A 74 9.99 2.14 9.00
N CYS A 75 8.91 1.48 8.61
CA CYS A 75 7.70 2.13 8.09
C CYS A 75 6.74 2.63 9.19
N HIS A 76 7.08 2.42 10.47
CA HIS A 76 6.28 2.79 11.64
C HIS A 76 4.92 2.07 11.78
N LEU A 77 4.75 0.91 11.13
CA LEU A 77 3.53 0.10 11.25
C LEU A 77 3.53 -0.75 12.53
N ILE A 78 4.71 -1.14 13.01
CA ILE A 78 4.89 -1.82 14.29
C ILE A 78 6.03 -1.14 15.05
N ARG A 79 6.16 -1.45 16.34
CA ARG A 79 7.40 -1.28 17.09
C ARG A 79 7.97 -2.67 17.34
N TYR A 80 9.20 -2.89 16.88
CA TYR A 80 9.87 -4.17 17.01
C TYR A 80 11.06 -4.10 17.98
N ASP A 81 10.94 -4.76 19.13
CA ASP A 81 12.06 -4.90 20.06
C ASP A 81 12.95 -6.09 19.67
N ARG A 82 14.12 -5.79 19.13
CA ARG A 82 15.09 -6.80 18.66
C ARG A 82 15.68 -7.65 19.79
N LYS A 83 15.67 -7.19 21.03
CA LYS A 83 16.22 -7.93 22.17
C LYS A 83 15.26 -9.00 22.66
N THR A 84 14.00 -8.62 22.84
CA THR A 84 12.95 -9.54 23.31
C THR A 84 12.30 -10.32 22.17
N GLY A 85 12.34 -9.79 20.95
CA GLY A 85 11.66 -10.35 19.80
C GLY A 85 10.17 -9.98 19.73
N ASN A 86 9.68 -9.09 20.61
CA ASN A 86 8.28 -8.73 20.71
C ASN A 86 7.87 -7.66 19.68
N PHE A 87 6.62 -7.76 19.23
CA PHE A 87 5.97 -6.79 18.36
C PHE A 87 4.91 -6.02 19.14
N GLN A 88 4.82 -4.72 18.85
CA GLN A 88 3.70 -3.89 19.28
C GLN A 88 3.10 -3.24 18.03
N GLY A 89 1.84 -3.55 17.74
CA GLY A 89 1.10 -2.91 16.64
C GLY A 89 0.95 -1.40 16.88
N THR A 90 1.02 -0.61 15.82
CA THR A 90 0.67 0.82 15.86
C THR A 90 -0.67 1.06 15.16
N GLU A 91 -1.27 2.23 15.37
CA GLU A 91 -2.47 2.63 14.63
C GLU A 91 -2.21 2.71 13.11
N HIS A 92 -0.99 3.06 12.68
CA HIS A 92 -0.62 3.02 11.26
C HIS A 92 -0.65 1.58 10.72
N GLY A 93 -0.14 0.62 11.50
CA GLY A 93 -0.24 -0.81 11.17
C GLY A 93 -1.69 -1.28 11.09
N ARG A 94 -2.53 -0.85 12.03
CA ARG A 94 -3.97 -1.16 12.04
C ARG A 94 -4.69 -0.61 10.81
N ILE A 95 -4.46 0.66 10.45
CA ILE A 95 -5.03 1.27 9.25
C ILE A 95 -4.53 0.51 8.00
N ALA A 96 -3.24 0.20 7.91
CA ALA A 96 -2.69 -0.57 6.79
C ALA A 96 -3.40 -1.91 6.60
N SER A 97 -3.60 -2.65 7.70
CA SER A 97 -4.27 -3.96 7.69
C SER A 97 -5.75 -3.85 7.34
N HIS A 98 -6.49 -2.95 8.00
CA HIS A 98 -7.94 -2.80 7.80
C HIS A 98 -8.32 -2.39 6.37
N TYR A 99 -7.49 -1.54 5.75
CA TYR A 99 -7.75 -1.04 4.39
C TYR A 99 -6.93 -1.75 3.31
N TYR A 100 -6.25 -2.85 3.64
CA TYR A 100 -5.44 -3.61 2.68
C TYR A 100 -4.46 -2.71 1.89
N CYS A 101 -3.80 -1.79 2.60
CA CYS A 101 -2.80 -0.89 2.03
C CYS A 101 -1.41 -1.46 2.27
N THR A 102 -0.52 -1.29 1.29
CA THR A 102 0.87 -1.72 1.45
C THR A 102 1.59 -0.88 2.50
N HIS A 103 2.54 -1.49 3.21
CA HIS A 103 3.38 -0.78 4.20
C HIS A 103 4.12 0.43 3.60
N GLU A 104 4.53 0.35 2.33
CA GLU A 104 5.17 1.45 1.60
C GLU A 104 4.23 2.66 1.45
N THR A 105 2.96 2.41 1.07
CA THR A 105 1.95 3.46 0.90
C THR A 105 1.65 4.18 2.20
N ILE A 106 1.44 3.44 3.29
CA ILE A 106 1.16 4.04 4.61
C ILE A 106 2.37 4.83 5.13
N ALA A 107 3.59 4.34 4.91
CA ALA A 107 4.80 5.07 5.25
C ALA A 107 4.92 6.38 4.46
N MET A 108 4.60 6.35 3.16
CA MET A 108 4.59 7.54 2.31
C MET A 108 3.52 8.54 2.75
N TYR A 109 2.30 8.10 3.03
CA TYR A 109 1.24 8.96 3.58
C TYR A 109 1.64 9.58 4.91
N ASN A 110 2.28 8.81 5.81
CA ASN A 110 2.76 9.31 7.09
C ASN A 110 3.73 10.49 6.93
N GLN A 111 4.61 10.44 5.92
CA GLN A 111 5.59 11.48 5.61
C GLN A 111 4.98 12.71 4.90
N LEU A 112 4.05 12.49 3.96
CA LEU A 112 3.54 13.57 3.11
C LEU A 112 2.33 14.30 3.69
N LEU A 113 1.49 13.62 4.49
CA LEU A 113 0.30 14.23 5.07
C LEU A 113 0.67 15.31 6.10
N LYS A 114 0.12 16.51 5.92
CA LYS A 114 0.31 17.69 6.78
C LYS A 114 -1.04 18.37 7.04
N PRO A 115 -1.22 19.12 8.14
CA PRO A 115 -2.51 19.72 8.49
C PRO A 115 -3.00 20.76 7.47
N THR A 116 -2.10 21.43 6.74
CA THR A 116 -2.41 22.55 5.84
C THR A 116 -2.55 22.14 4.37
N LEU A 117 -2.77 20.85 4.08
CA LEU A 117 -2.83 20.37 2.70
C LEU A 117 -4.10 20.86 1.98
N SER A 118 -3.91 21.22 0.70
CA SER A 118 -5.00 21.53 -0.22
C SER A 118 -5.56 20.25 -0.86
N GLU A 119 -6.70 20.36 -1.54
CA GLU A 119 -7.23 19.23 -2.33
C GLU A 119 -6.28 18.83 -3.45
N ILE A 120 -5.61 19.81 -4.09
CA ILE A 120 -4.56 19.55 -5.08
C ILE A 120 -3.48 18.63 -4.51
N ASP A 121 -3.04 18.90 -3.28
CA ASP A 121 -2.01 18.08 -2.64
C ASP A 121 -2.55 16.69 -2.24
N LEU A 122 -3.83 16.57 -1.88
CA LEU A 122 -4.45 15.28 -1.57
C LEU A 122 -4.50 14.35 -2.78
N PHE A 123 -4.92 14.85 -3.94
CA PHE A 123 -4.92 14.08 -5.18
C PHE A 123 -3.50 13.65 -5.58
N ARG A 124 -2.51 14.53 -5.39
CA ARG A 124 -1.11 14.20 -5.60
C ARG A 124 -0.61 13.12 -4.64
N ILE A 125 -0.89 13.23 -3.34
CA ILE A 125 -0.47 12.21 -2.36
C ILE A 125 -1.12 10.87 -2.69
N PHE A 126 -2.40 10.88 -3.07
CA PHE A 126 -3.10 9.69 -3.54
C PHE A 126 -2.41 9.07 -4.77
N SER A 127 -2.01 9.87 -5.76
CA SER A 127 -1.39 9.34 -6.98
C SER A 127 0.00 8.73 -6.76
N LEU A 128 0.67 9.07 -5.66
CA LEU A 128 1.97 8.52 -5.28
C LEU A 128 1.92 7.16 -4.57
N SER A 129 0.72 6.59 -4.38
CA SER A 129 0.55 5.31 -3.67
C SER A 129 1.29 4.16 -4.37
N SER A 130 1.97 3.30 -3.60
CA SER A 130 2.75 2.17 -4.14
C SER A 130 1.91 1.13 -4.86
N GLU A 131 0.59 1.10 -4.64
CA GLU A 131 -0.37 0.30 -5.41
C GLU A 131 -0.34 0.65 -6.90
N PHE A 132 0.07 1.87 -7.25
CA PHE A 132 0.12 2.37 -8.62
C PHE A 132 1.51 2.33 -9.24
N ARG A 133 2.50 1.71 -8.58
CA ARG A 133 3.91 1.72 -9.02
C ARG A 133 4.18 1.17 -10.43
N HIS A 134 3.24 0.40 -10.98
CA HIS A 134 3.35 -0.22 -12.30
C HIS A 134 2.56 0.52 -13.39
N ILE A 135 1.83 1.58 -13.02
CA ILE A 135 1.17 2.45 -13.99
C ILE A 135 2.25 3.32 -14.63
N THR A 136 2.28 3.36 -15.95
CA THR A 136 3.16 4.23 -16.73
C THR A 136 2.33 5.04 -17.71
N VAL A 137 2.89 6.15 -18.18
CA VAL A 137 2.31 6.96 -19.27
C VAL A 137 2.84 6.41 -20.58
N ARG A 138 1.95 6.08 -21.50
CA ARG A 138 2.27 5.60 -22.86
C ARG A 138 2.16 6.75 -23.86
N GLU A 139 2.90 6.73 -24.96
CA GLU A 139 2.91 7.85 -25.92
C GLU A 139 1.55 8.02 -26.60
N GLU A 140 0.87 6.91 -26.93
CA GLU A 140 -0.41 6.91 -27.63
C GLU A 140 -1.58 7.51 -26.83
N GLU A 141 -1.46 7.57 -25.50
CA GLU A 141 -2.50 8.09 -24.60
C GLU A 141 -2.25 9.55 -24.17
N LYS A 142 -1.07 10.14 -24.47
CA LYS A 142 -0.72 11.50 -24.04
C LYS A 142 -1.68 12.56 -24.57
N ILE A 143 -2.09 12.44 -25.83
CA ILE A 143 -3.02 13.40 -26.46
C ILE A 143 -4.37 13.39 -25.74
N GLU A 144 -4.87 12.21 -25.37
CA GLU A 144 -6.13 12.07 -24.63
C GLU A 144 -5.98 12.58 -23.19
N LEU A 145 -4.88 12.23 -22.50
CA LEU A 145 -4.57 12.73 -21.16
C LEU A 145 -4.47 14.25 -21.13
N GLN A 146 -3.88 14.89 -22.14
CA GLN A 146 -3.76 16.35 -22.22
C GLN A 146 -5.14 17.01 -22.30
N LYS A 147 -6.03 16.47 -23.15
CA LYS A 147 -7.42 16.94 -23.25
C LYS A 147 -8.19 16.76 -21.94
N LEU A 148 -7.93 15.69 -21.20
CA LEU A 148 -8.55 15.48 -19.88
C LEU A 148 -8.00 16.46 -18.84
N LEU A 149 -6.70 16.75 -18.87
CA LEU A 149 -6.05 17.67 -17.93
C LEU A 149 -6.61 19.10 -18.02
N GLU A 150 -7.05 19.53 -19.20
CA GLU A 150 -7.75 20.82 -19.39
C GLU A 150 -9.20 20.83 -18.87
N ARG A 151 -9.79 19.65 -18.61
CA ARG A 151 -11.21 19.49 -18.24
C ARG A 151 -11.42 19.09 -16.78
N VAL A 152 -10.38 18.64 -16.10
CA VAL A 152 -10.48 18.24 -14.69
C VAL A 152 -10.65 19.47 -13.78
N PRO A 153 -11.48 19.40 -12.74
CA PRO A 153 -11.80 20.56 -11.90
C PRO A 153 -10.65 20.97 -10.96
N ILE A 154 -9.79 20.04 -10.56
CA ILE A 154 -8.70 20.29 -9.61
C ILE A 154 -7.37 20.31 -10.38
N PRO A 155 -6.60 21.42 -10.30
CA PRO A 155 -5.32 21.53 -10.99
C PRO A 155 -4.34 20.40 -10.65
N VAL A 156 -3.68 19.86 -11.67
CA VAL A 156 -2.61 18.86 -11.57
C VAL A 156 -1.28 19.59 -11.76
N LYS A 157 -0.34 19.44 -10.82
CA LYS A 157 0.94 20.17 -10.83
C LYS A 157 2.06 19.40 -11.53
N GLU A 158 1.88 18.10 -11.66
CA GLU A 158 2.85 17.15 -12.22
C GLU A 158 2.89 17.27 -13.75
N SER A 159 4.03 16.91 -14.35
CA SER A 159 4.12 16.82 -15.82
C SER A 159 3.25 15.67 -16.33
N ILE A 160 2.69 15.83 -17.53
CA ILE A 160 1.90 14.77 -18.21
C ILE A 160 2.70 13.47 -18.42
N ASP A 161 4.03 13.57 -18.48
CA ASP A 161 4.92 12.42 -18.61
C ASP A 161 5.05 11.62 -17.31
N GLU A 162 4.63 12.17 -16.17
CA GLU A 162 4.67 11.50 -14.89
C GLU A 162 3.45 10.60 -14.66
N PRO A 163 3.63 9.35 -14.19
CA PRO A 163 2.52 8.47 -13.83
C PRO A 163 1.57 9.07 -12.78
N SER A 164 2.11 9.89 -11.88
CA SER A 164 1.36 10.63 -10.86
C SER A 164 0.30 11.54 -11.48
N ALA A 165 0.61 12.24 -12.58
CA ALA A 165 -0.32 13.08 -13.31
C ALA A 165 -1.44 12.24 -13.92
N LYS A 166 -1.09 11.13 -14.59
CA LYS A 166 -2.05 10.20 -15.18
C LYS A 166 -3.03 9.67 -14.14
N ILE A 167 -2.55 9.15 -13.02
CA ILE A 167 -3.41 8.60 -11.95
C ILE A 167 -4.34 9.67 -11.38
N ASN A 168 -3.82 10.88 -11.17
CA ASN A 168 -4.59 12.02 -10.68
C ASN A 168 -5.73 12.39 -11.64
N VAL A 169 -5.40 12.58 -12.93
CA VAL A 169 -6.38 12.89 -13.99
C VAL A 169 -7.43 11.78 -14.11
N LEU A 170 -7.03 10.50 -14.06
CA LEU A 170 -7.96 9.37 -14.16
C LEU A 170 -8.94 9.32 -12.98
N LEU A 171 -8.49 9.61 -11.76
CA LEU A 171 -9.38 9.67 -10.60
C LEU A 171 -10.39 10.82 -10.75
N GLN A 172 -9.94 11.99 -11.17
CA GLN A 172 -10.82 13.14 -11.39
C GLN A 172 -11.79 12.92 -12.55
N ALA A 173 -11.34 12.32 -13.64
CA ALA A 173 -12.17 11.96 -14.78
C ALA A 173 -13.27 10.95 -14.39
N TYR A 174 -12.95 10.01 -13.51
CA TYR A 174 -13.92 9.07 -12.96
C TYR A 174 -15.03 9.77 -12.17
N ILE A 175 -14.65 10.63 -11.20
CA ILE A 175 -15.58 11.40 -10.37
C ILE A 175 -16.44 12.32 -11.24
N SER A 176 -15.82 12.97 -12.22
CA SER A 176 -16.48 13.90 -13.15
C SER A 176 -17.28 13.20 -14.26
N GLN A 177 -17.31 11.85 -14.27
CA GLN A 177 -17.98 11.02 -15.27
C GLN A 177 -17.58 11.33 -16.72
N LEU A 178 -16.32 11.72 -16.93
CA LEU A 178 -15.79 11.95 -18.27
C LEU A 178 -15.68 10.63 -19.03
N LYS A 179 -15.92 10.68 -20.33
CA LYS A 179 -15.72 9.54 -21.24
C LYS A 179 -14.27 9.50 -21.70
N LEU A 180 -13.73 8.29 -21.77
CA LEU A 180 -12.40 8.00 -22.31
C LEU A 180 -12.58 7.13 -23.56
N ASP A 181 -11.79 7.40 -24.58
CA ASP A 181 -11.80 6.70 -25.87
C ASP A 181 -10.78 5.55 -25.85
N GLY A 182 -9.62 5.74 -25.19
CA GLY A 182 -8.55 4.76 -25.12
C GLY A 182 -8.87 3.58 -24.20
N PHE A 183 -8.84 2.35 -24.76
CA PHE A 183 -9.06 1.11 -23.99
C PHE A 183 -8.07 0.94 -22.83
N ALA A 184 -6.78 1.25 -23.06
CA ALA A 184 -5.75 1.15 -22.03
C ALA A 184 -5.99 2.14 -20.87
N LEU A 185 -6.38 3.38 -21.17
CA LEU A 185 -6.73 4.37 -20.15
C LEU A 185 -7.98 3.97 -19.36
N MET A 186 -8.99 3.39 -20.02
CA MET A 186 -10.16 2.87 -19.32
C MET A 186 -9.81 1.75 -18.34
N ALA A 187 -8.94 0.82 -18.74
CA ALA A 187 -8.48 -0.25 -17.86
C ALA A 187 -7.69 0.31 -16.66
N ASP A 188 -6.79 1.27 -16.90
CA ASP A 188 -6.03 1.94 -15.85
C ASP A 188 -6.96 2.73 -14.91
N MET A 189 -7.99 3.41 -15.43
CA MET A 189 -8.99 4.11 -14.62
C MET A 189 -9.75 3.16 -13.71
N VAL A 190 -10.18 2.00 -14.22
CA VAL A 190 -10.86 0.98 -13.41
C VAL A 190 -9.95 0.50 -12.27
N TYR A 191 -8.68 0.22 -12.55
CA TYR A 191 -7.72 -0.20 -11.53
C TYR A 191 -7.49 0.88 -10.45
N VAL A 192 -7.31 2.13 -10.87
CA VAL A 192 -7.15 3.28 -9.96
C VAL A 192 -8.38 3.44 -9.07
N THR A 193 -9.58 3.39 -9.64
CA THR A 193 -10.84 3.67 -8.94
C THR A 193 -11.27 2.54 -8.01
N GLN A 194 -11.07 1.27 -8.40
CA GLN A 194 -11.23 0.12 -7.50
C GLN A 194 -10.31 0.20 -6.28
N SER A 195 -9.14 0.83 -6.44
CA SER A 195 -8.21 1.08 -5.35
C SER A 195 -8.48 2.37 -4.59
N ALA A 196 -9.17 3.32 -5.21
CA ALA A 196 -9.36 4.65 -4.66
C ALA A 196 -10.17 4.65 -3.36
N GLY A 197 -11.21 3.82 -3.28
CA GLY A 197 -12.07 3.72 -2.10
C GLY A 197 -11.28 3.36 -0.83
N ARG A 198 -10.48 2.29 -0.87
CA ARG A 198 -9.69 1.84 0.29
C ARG A 198 -8.54 2.79 0.63
N LEU A 199 -7.86 3.31 -0.38
CA LEU A 199 -6.72 4.22 -0.18
C LEU A 199 -7.16 5.57 0.38
N MET A 200 -8.23 6.17 -0.17
CA MET A 200 -8.76 7.44 0.34
C MET A 200 -9.32 7.28 1.76
N ARG A 201 -9.93 6.12 2.07
CA ARG A 201 -10.36 5.82 3.44
C ARG A 201 -9.19 5.65 4.41
N ALA A 202 -8.08 5.03 3.99
CA ALA A 202 -6.87 4.96 4.78
C ALA A 202 -6.30 6.35 5.07
N ILE A 203 -6.24 7.23 4.06
CA ILE A 203 -5.84 8.65 4.25
C ILE A 203 -6.77 9.31 5.27
N TYR A 204 -8.09 9.19 5.10
CA TYR A 204 -9.07 9.76 6.02
C TYR A 204 -8.84 9.31 7.47
N GLU A 205 -8.66 8.01 7.72
CA GLU A 205 -8.43 7.50 9.09
C GLU A 205 -7.10 8.00 9.67
N MET A 206 -6.03 8.06 8.88
CA MET A 206 -4.74 8.60 9.33
C MET A 206 -4.86 10.08 9.74
N VAL A 207 -5.64 10.86 8.97
CA VAL A 207 -5.86 12.29 9.22
C VAL A 207 -6.79 12.49 10.43
N LEU A 208 -7.82 11.65 10.56
CA LEU A 208 -8.74 11.65 11.69
C LEU A 208 -8.00 11.35 13.00
N GLN A 209 -7.13 10.33 12.99
CA GLN A 209 -6.31 9.97 14.15
C GLN A 209 -5.40 11.13 14.61
N ARG A 210 -4.96 11.99 13.69
CA ARG A 210 -4.13 13.17 13.99
C ARG A 210 -4.94 14.41 14.40
N GLY A 211 -6.26 14.38 14.28
CA GLY A 211 -7.13 15.48 14.67
C GLY A 211 -7.10 16.69 13.73
N TRP A 212 -6.72 16.52 12.45
CA TRP A 212 -6.64 17.63 11.50
C TRP A 212 -7.99 17.93 10.84
N ALA A 213 -8.88 18.60 11.58
CA ALA A 213 -10.30 18.78 11.24
C ALA A 213 -10.58 19.20 9.78
N GLN A 214 -9.88 20.23 9.26
CA GLN A 214 -10.07 20.69 7.87
C GLN A 214 -9.75 19.59 6.85
N LEU A 215 -8.74 18.77 7.12
CA LEU A 215 -8.32 17.72 6.22
C LEU A 215 -9.20 16.46 6.37
N VAL A 216 -9.75 16.21 7.56
CA VAL A 216 -10.78 15.19 7.79
C VAL A 216 -12.00 15.45 6.91
N GLU A 217 -12.47 16.70 6.89
CA GLU A 217 -13.61 17.10 6.05
C GLU A 217 -13.34 16.85 4.56
N LYS A 218 -12.20 17.32 4.05
CA LYS A 218 -11.81 17.14 2.65
C LYS A 218 -11.67 15.68 2.25
N THR A 219 -10.97 14.88 3.07
CA THR A 219 -10.71 13.46 2.77
C THR A 219 -11.98 12.62 2.86
N LEU A 220 -12.88 12.93 3.79
CA LEU A 220 -14.22 12.31 3.84
C LEU A 220 -15.07 12.71 2.63
N GLY A 221 -15.02 13.98 2.23
CA GLY A 221 -15.66 14.50 1.02
C GLY A 221 -15.19 13.72 -0.21
N LEU A 222 -13.87 13.60 -0.40
CA LEU A 222 -13.27 12.83 -1.48
C LEU A 222 -13.65 11.36 -1.44
N SER A 223 -13.66 10.73 -0.27
CA SER A 223 -14.10 9.34 -0.16
C SER A 223 -15.56 9.15 -0.61
N LYS A 224 -16.44 10.11 -0.29
CA LYS A 224 -17.84 10.10 -0.75
C LYS A 224 -17.94 10.37 -2.25
N MET A 225 -17.15 11.31 -2.78
CA MET A 225 -17.12 11.60 -4.22
C MET A 225 -16.71 10.38 -5.04
N ILE A 226 -15.73 9.60 -4.54
CA ILE A 226 -15.30 8.35 -5.16
C ILE A 226 -16.41 7.30 -5.10
N ASP A 227 -17.07 7.12 -3.96
CA ASP A 227 -18.15 6.12 -3.79
C ASP A 227 -19.40 6.45 -4.62
N LYS A 228 -19.79 7.73 -4.66
CA LYS A 228 -21.00 8.20 -5.37
C LYS A 228 -20.74 8.58 -6.81
N ARG A 229 -19.48 8.70 -7.20
CA ARG A 229 -19.06 9.16 -8.53
C ARG A 229 -19.70 10.52 -8.88
N MET A 230 -19.70 11.45 -7.93
CA MET A 230 -20.18 12.83 -8.06
C MET A 230 -19.61 13.73 -6.98
#